data_AF-A0A6T9L466-F1
#
_entry.id   AF-A0A6T9L466-F1
#
_cell.length_a   1.000
_cell.length_b   1.000
_cell.length_c   1.000
_cell.angle_alpha   90.00
_cell.angle_beta   90.00
_cell.angle_gamma   90.00
#
_symmetry.space_group_name_H-M   'P 1'
#
loop_
_entity.id
_entity.type
_entity.pdbx_description
1 polymer ?
#
loop_
_entity_poly.entity_id
_entity_poly.type
_entity_poly.pdbx_seq_one_letter_code
_entity_poly.pdbx_strand_id
1 'polypeptide(L)'
;MLAHVRQQKVFGERLGSSLAVRVAVGINSPTIKAVRYILEQPGITLPKVCVLCGGPDWPTSVLCGILGLNCCQMVIGLTPVFVLTAPTAVAGAFQLKTSLGGEWASGAIVLLGFCSLIQVTALGGAMYFIERTLSQQQEALASYKDHDDVREQEDKGRVKREWMDTHITFGQMPRGLRIAYVSGATMLLLSAYAIAYGSSYCFEPIQLSSGTDVGNLDPPFGIYRGGYAAFAALAYSLVCYFSVSRWIVHEVKRGLPADAPSLPAMPQRQVAEVSV
;
A
#
# COMPACT_ATOMS: atom_id res chain seq x y z
N MET A 1 -13.78 0.86 13.91
CA MET A 1 -13.41 1.65 15.11
C MET A 1 -12.36 0.98 15.99
N LEU A 2 -12.65 -0.15 16.65
CA LEU A 2 -11.64 -0.83 17.49
C LEU A 2 -10.39 -1.26 16.69
N ALA A 3 -10.58 -1.70 15.44
CA ALA A 3 -9.48 -2.02 14.52
C ALA A 3 -8.55 -0.82 14.32
N HIS A 4 -9.11 0.37 14.00
CA HIS A 4 -8.36 1.62 13.86
C HIS A 4 -7.53 1.95 15.10
N VAL A 5 -8.13 1.87 16.30
CA VAL A 5 -7.41 2.12 17.56
C VAL A 5 -6.21 1.20 17.71
N ARG A 6 -6.37 -0.10 17.43
CA ARG A 6 -5.26 -1.07 17.49
C ARG A 6 -4.20 -0.77 16.43
N GLN A 7 -4.60 -0.50 15.19
CA GLN A 7 -3.67 -0.16 14.11
C GLN A 7 -2.88 1.11 14.43
N GLN A 8 -3.52 2.15 14.94
CA GLN A 8 -2.87 3.40 15.29
C GLN A 8 -1.94 3.25 16.50
N LYS A 9 -2.43 2.70 17.61
CA LYS A 9 -1.69 2.63 18.88
C LYS A 9 -0.66 1.51 18.95
N VAL A 10 -0.98 0.33 18.42
CA VAL A 10 -0.08 -0.83 18.52
C VAL A 10 0.91 -0.85 17.37
N PHE A 11 0.44 -0.59 16.14
CA PHE A 11 1.32 -0.65 14.97
C PHE A 11 1.90 0.71 14.61
N GLY A 12 1.06 1.74 14.46
CA GLY A 12 1.49 3.07 14.03
C GLY A 12 2.54 3.69 14.94
N GLU A 13 2.26 3.82 16.24
CA GLU A 13 3.22 4.41 17.19
C GLU A 13 4.51 3.58 17.34
N ARG A 14 4.41 2.24 17.31
CA ARG A 14 5.60 1.37 17.36
C ARG A 14 6.44 1.47 16.09
N LEU A 15 5.81 1.51 14.92
CA LEU A 15 6.50 1.65 13.64
C LEU A 15 7.08 3.06 13.47
N GLY A 16 6.43 4.08 14.06
CA GLY A 16 6.90 5.46 14.06
C GLY A 16 8.23 5.67 14.78
N SER A 17 8.63 4.79 15.71
CA SER A 17 9.95 4.88 16.35
C SER A 17 11.10 4.48 15.41
N SER A 18 10.81 3.66 14.39
CA SER A 18 11.82 3.21 13.42
C SER A 18 12.15 4.31 12.42
N LEU A 19 13.42 4.71 12.38
CA LEU A 19 13.93 5.69 11.41
C LEU A 19 13.69 5.22 9.96
N ALA A 20 13.91 3.93 9.68
CA ALA A 20 13.70 3.37 8.35
C ALA A 20 12.23 3.48 7.89
N VAL A 21 11.27 3.29 8.80
CA VAL A 21 9.85 3.45 8.49
C VAL A 21 9.52 4.92 8.27
N ARG A 22 10.01 5.82 9.13
CA ARG A 22 9.79 7.26 8.98
C ARG A 22 10.33 7.81 7.65
N VAL A 23 11.49 7.33 7.21
CA VAL A 23 12.07 7.64 5.89
C VAL A 23 11.24 7.02 4.77
N ALA A 24 10.82 5.76 4.89
CA ALA A 24 10.03 5.08 3.85
C ALA A 24 8.64 5.72 3.64
N VAL A 25 8.01 6.19 4.72
CA VAL A 25 6.74 6.93 4.67
C VAL A 25 6.94 8.36 4.15
N GLY A 26 8.16 8.90 4.26
CA GLY A 26 8.47 10.27 3.85
C GLY A 26 7.78 11.29 4.75
N ILE A 27 7.97 11.18 6.07
CA ILE A 27 7.27 12.04 7.05
C ILE A 27 7.57 13.55 6.89
N ASN A 28 8.71 13.90 6.29
CA ASN A 28 9.08 15.27 5.96
C ASN A 28 8.48 15.76 4.62
N SER A 29 7.88 14.87 3.82
CA SER A 29 7.32 15.23 2.53
C SER A 29 6.16 16.23 2.66
N PRO A 30 6.00 17.18 1.73
CA PRO A 30 4.90 18.13 1.75
C PRO A 30 3.54 17.44 1.82
N THR A 31 3.37 16.34 1.09
CA THR A 31 2.11 15.57 1.04
C THR A 31 1.75 15.02 2.42
N ILE A 32 2.70 14.41 3.14
CA ILE A 32 2.44 13.88 4.49
C ILE A 32 2.21 15.00 5.50
N LYS A 33 2.91 16.14 5.37
CA LYS A 33 2.63 17.34 6.17
C LYS A 33 1.22 17.88 5.92
N ALA A 34 0.74 17.89 4.66
CA ALA A 34 -0.61 18.29 4.31
C ALA A 34 -1.67 17.34 4.90
N VAL A 35 -1.43 16.03 4.81
CA VAL A 35 -2.27 15.02 5.46
C VAL A 35 -2.32 15.24 6.97
N ARG A 36 -1.16 15.45 7.60
CA ARG A 36 -1.06 15.75 9.03
C ARG A 36 -1.89 16.98 9.39
N TYR A 37 -1.71 18.09 8.66
CA TYR A 37 -2.45 19.32 8.87
C TYR A 37 -3.98 19.13 8.79
N ILE A 38 -4.46 18.40 7.78
CA ILE A 38 -5.89 18.08 7.61
C ILE A 38 -6.42 17.29 8.80
N LEU A 39 -5.67 16.28 9.24
CA LEU A 39 -6.10 15.39 10.31
C LEU A 39 -6.01 16.04 11.70
N GLU A 40 -5.11 17.00 11.90
CA GLU A 40 -5.00 17.77 13.15
C GLU A 40 -6.15 18.77 13.36
N GLN A 41 -6.88 19.16 12.31
CA GLN A 41 -8.00 20.10 12.43
C GLN A 41 -9.07 19.57 13.41
N PRO A 42 -9.59 20.37 14.35
CA PRO A 42 -10.55 19.89 15.34
C PRO A 42 -11.89 19.48 14.70
N GLY A 43 -12.49 18.41 15.22
CA GLY A 43 -13.84 17.97 14.84
C GLY A 43 -13.90 17.13 13.56
N ILE A 44 -15.11 17.02 13.01
CA ILE A 44 -15.41 16.26 11.79
C ILE A 44 -15.45 17.23 10.61
N THR A 45 -14.32 17.38 9.92
CA THR A 45 -14.25 18.17 8.68
C THR A 45 -14.33 17.26 7.47
N LEU A 46 -14.92 17.73 6.38
CA LEU A 46 -15.00 16.96 5.14
C LEU A 46 -13.60 16.49 4.64
N PRO A 47 -12.53 17.33 4.64
CA PRO A 47 -11.18 16.89 4.31
C PRO A 47 -10.70 15.71 5.18
N LYS A 48 -10.91 15.78 6.49
CA LYS A 48 -10.53 14.71 7.42
C LYS A 48 -11.27 13.42 7.13
N VAL A 49 -12.59 13.50 6.92
CA VAL A 49 -13.42 12.33 6.58
C VAL A 49 -12.95 11.71 5.26
N CYS A 50 -12.68 12.51 4.23
CA CYS A 50 -12.18 12.03 2.96
C CYS A 50 -10.84 11.31 3.11
N VAL A 51 -9.89 11.85 3.87
CA VAL A 51 -8.60 11.19 4.11
C VAL A 51 -8.79 9.87 4.88
N LEU A 52 -9.58 9.88 5.96
CA LEU A 52 -9.77 8.71 6.82
C LEU A 52 -10.58 7.58 6.15
N CYS A 53 -11.61 7.92 5.37
CA CYS A 53 -12.50 6.93 4.74
C CYS A 53 -12.09 6.60 3.29
N GLY A 54 -11.44 7.53 2.60
CA GLY A 54 -10.99 7.35 1.21
C GLY A 54 -9.66 6.62 1.10
N GLY A 55 -8.77 6.79 2.10
CA GLY A 55 -7.50 6.07 2.15
C GLY A 55 -7.68 4.59 2.52
N PRO A 56 -6.70 3.73 2.20
CA PRO A 56 -6.72 2.34 2.62
C PRO A 56 -6.64 2.24 4.15
N ASP A 57 -7.59 1.52 4.78
CA ASP A 57 -7.81 1.47 6.23
C ASP A 57 -6.51 1.26 7.03
N TRP A 58 -5.74 0.22 6.68
CA TRP A 58 -4.52 -0.13 7.41
C TRP A 58 -3.42 0.93 7.25
N PRO A 59 -2.95 1.29 6.04
CA PRO A 59 -1.91 2.32 5.89
C PRO A 59 -2.31 3.68 6.49
N THR A 60 -3.58 4.11 6.34
CA THR A 60 -4.05 5.39 6.89
C THR A 60 -4.05 5.38 8.42
N SER A 61 -4.53 4.31 9.05
CA SER A 61 -4.58 4.19 10.51
C SER A 61 -3.18 4.08 11.13
N VAL A 62 -2.28 3.33 10.49
CA VAL A 62 -0.87 3.23 10.88
C VAL A 62 -0.18 4.59 10.74
N LEU A 63 -0.39 5.30 9.62
CA LEU A 63 0.14 6.64 9.41
C LEU A 63 -0.30 7.61 10.51
N CYS A 64 -1.58 7.56 10.92
CA CYS A 64 -2.07 8.37 12.04
C CYS A 64 -1.28 8.14 13.33
N GLY A 65 -0.79 6.91 13.55
CA GLY A 65 0.03 6.56 14.72
C GLY A 65 1.48 7.00 14.56
N ILE A 66 2.04 6.86 13.35
CA ILE A 66 3.39 7.35 13.02
C ILE A 66 3.48 8.88 13.23
N LEU A 67 2.43 9.61 12.86
CA LEU A 67 2.34 11.06 13.01
C LEU A 67 1.98 11.51 14.44
N GLY A 68 1.66 10.58 15.34
CA GLY A 68 1.29 10.89 16.73
C GLY A 68 -0.04 11.63 16.89
N LEU A 69 -1.00 11.38 15.99
CA LEU A 69 -2.29 12.08 16.00
C LEU A 69 -3.19 11.64 17.17
N ASN A 70 -4.10 12.53 17.60
CA ASN A 70 -5.07 12.20 18.64
C ASN A 70 -6.05 11.11 18.17
N CYS A 71 -5.97 9.93 18.79
CA CYS A 71 -6.76 8.75 18.40
C CYS A 71 -8.28 8.98 18.52
N CYS A 72 -8.75 9.68 19.55
CA CYS A 72 -10.18 9.96 19.71
C CYS A 72 -10.71 10.83 18.56
N GLN A 73 -9.97 11.87 18.16
CA GLN A 73 -10.32 12.70 17.01
C GLN A 73 -10.32 11.92 15.70
N MET A 74 -9.40 10.95 15.54
CA MET A 74 -9.37 10.10 14.33
C MET A 74 -10.57 9.14 14.29
N VAL A 75 -10.91 8.51 15.41
CA VAL A 75 -12.10 7.65 15.51
C VAL A 75 -13.38 8.45 15.24
N ILE A 76 -13.49 9.67 15.77
CA ILE A 76 -14.61 10.58 15.50
C ILE A 76 -14.68 10.96 14.02
N GLY A 77 -13.55 11.33 13.41
CA GLY A 77 -13.47 11.65 11.98
C GLY A 77 -13.78 10.45 11.07
N LEU A 78 -13.54 9.23 11.54
CA LEU A 78 -13.84 7.99 10.83
C LEU A 78 -15.32 7.59 10.94
N THR A 79 -16.13 8.23 11.79
CA THR A 79 -17.54 7.84 12.02
C THR A 79 -18.38 7.68 10.75
N PRO A 80 -18.22 8.49 9.69
CA PRO A 80 -18.98 8.32 8.46
C PRO A 80 -18.65 7.04 7.67
N VAL A 81 -17.58 6.30 8.03
CA VAL A 81 -17.22 5.02 7.40
C VAL A 81 -18.36 3.99 7.44
N PHE A 82 -19.28 4.11 8.40
CA PHE A 82 -20.46 3.25 8.48
C PHE A 82 -21.31 3.29 7.20
N VAL A 83 -21.38 4.46 6.55
CA VAL A 83 -22.10 4.66 5.27
C VAL A 83 -21.48 3.83 4.14
N LEU A 84 -20.21 3.46 4.26
CA LEU A 84 -19.51 2.60 3.30
C LEU A 84 -19.57 1.12 3.72
N THR A 85 -19.34 0.82 5.00
CA THR A 85 -19.23 -0.57 5.48
C THR A 85 -20.56 -1.29 5.61
N ALA A 86 -21.63 -0.56 5.98
CA ALA A 86 -22.96 -1.16 6.12
C ALA A 86 -23.51 -1.67 4.76
N PRO A 87 -23.56 -0.86 3.68
CA PRO A 87 -24.06 -1.36 2.40
C PRO A 87 -23.17 -2.43 1.78
N THR A 88 -21.84 -2.40 1.99
CA THR A 88 -20.96 -3.50 1.55
C THR A 88 -21.25 -4.80 2.30
N ALA A 89 -21.47 -4.74 3.62
CA ALA A 89 -21.85 -5.92 4.40
C ALA A 89 -23.21 -6.49 3.98
N VAL A 90 -24.20 -5.62 3.74
CA VAL A 90 -25.52 -6.03 3.25
C VAL A 90 -25.41 -6.62 1.84
N ALA A 91 -24.59 -6.03 0.96
CA ALA A 91 -24.36 -6.57 -0.37
C ALA A 91 -23.74 -7.98 -0.32
N GLY A 92 -22.77 -8.19 0.57
CA GLY A 92 -22.21 -9.53 0.83
C GLY A 92 -23.27 -10.52 1.29
N ALA A 93 -24.15 -10.12 2.21
CA ALA A 93 -25.27 -10.96 2.64
C ALA A 93 -26.25 -11.28 1.50
N PHE A 94 -26.47 -10.35 0.57
CA PHE A 94 -27.31 -10.56 -0.61
C PHE A 94 -26.65 -11.50 -1.62
N GLN A 95 -25.32 -11.44 -1.76
CA GLN A 95 -24.58 -12.39 -2.59
C GLN A 95 -24.80 -13.84 -2.15
N LEU A 96 -24.89 -14.09 -0.84
CA LEU A 96 -25.20 -15.43 -0.28
C LEU A 96 -26.58 -15.96 -0.70
N LYS A 97 -27.50 -15.07 -1.08
CA LYS A 97 -28.90 -15.39 -1.42
C LYS A 97 -29.19 -15.28 -2.92
N THR A 98 -28.18 -15.07 -3.75
CA THR A 98 -28.34 -14.94 -5.21
C THR A 98 -29.03 -16.15 -5.85
N SER A 99 -28.86 -17.35 -5.29
CA SER A 99 -29.54 -18.57 -5.75
C SER A 99 -31.03 -18.63 -5.41
N LEU A 100 -31.52 -17.79 -4.49
CA LEU A 100 -32.92 -17.76 -4.04
C LEU A 100 -33.81 -16.86 -4.91
N GLY A 101 -33.25 -16.08 -5.84
CA GLY A 101 -34.01 -15.24 -6.76
C GLY A 101 -33.22 -14.05 -7.30
N GLY A 102 -33.63 -13.57 -8.48
CA GLY A 102 -32.96 -12.45 -9.17
C GLY A 102 -32.94 -11.14 -8.37
N GLU A 103 -33.88 -10.93 -7.46
CA GLU A 103 -33.97 -9.74 -6.60
C GLU A 103 -32.74 -9.58 -5.69
N TRP A 104 -32.25 -10.69 -5.11
CA TRP A 104 -31.05 -10.70 -4.27
C TRP A 104 -29.79 -10.37 -5.07
N ALA A 105 -29.70 -10.89 -6.31
CA ALA A 105 -28.60 -10.58 -7.22
C ALA A 105 -28.60 -9.10 -7.62
N SER A 106 -29.76 -8.55 -8.00
CA SER A 106 -29.90 -7.13 -8.32
C SER A 106 -29.56 -6.24 -7.13
N GLY A 107 -30.05 -6.58 -5.94
CA GLY A 107 -29.75 -5.83 -4.72
C GLY A 107 -28.26 -5.82 -4.38
N ALA A 108 -27.56 -6.95 -4.53
CA ALA A 108 -26.12 -7.03 -4.31
C ALA A 108 -25.34 -6.13 -5.29
N ILE A 109 -25.70 -6.15 -6.58
CA ILE A 109 -25.05 -5.33 -7.60
C ILE A 109 -25.27 -3.83 -7.33
N VAL A 110 -26.50 -3.42 -7.02
CA VAL A 110 -26.82 -2.01 -6.75
C VAL A 110 -26.06 -1.49 -5.52
N LEU A 111 -26.04 -2.27 -4.43
CA LEU A 111 -25.33 -1.89 -3.22
C LEU A 111 -23.82 -1.82 -3.44
N LEU A 112 -23.22 -2.77 -4.16
CA LEU A 112 -21.80 -2.71 -4.51
C LEU A 112 -21.46 -1.55 -5.43
N GLY A 113 -22.31 -1.26 -6.42
CA GLY A 113 -22.15 -0.10 -7.30
C GLY A 113 -22.17 1.21 -6.52
N PHE A 114 -23.12 1.35 -5.58
CA PHE A 114 -23.21 2.49 -4.68
C PHE A 114 -21.96 2.63 -3.79
N CYS A 115 -21.49 1.54 -3.19
CA CYS A 115 -20.27 1.53 -2.38
C CYS A 115 -19.04 1.94 -3.18
N SER A 116 -18.94 1.44 -4.42
CA SER A 116 -17.83 1.76 -5.32
C SER A 116 -17.80 3.25 -5.66
N LEU A 117 -18.97 3.84 -5.92
CA LEU A 117 -19.07 5.27 -6.17
C LEU A 117 -18.62 6.09 -4.96
N ILE A 118 -19.11 5.76 -3.76
CA ILE A 118 -18.70 6.43 -2.52
C ILE A 118 -17.18 6.32 -2.32
N GLN A 119 -16.60 5.14 -2.53
CA GLN A 119 -15.16 4.93 -2.36
C GLN A 119 -14.34 5.79 -3.32
N VAL A 120 -14.73 5.83 -4.59
CA VAL A 120 -14.07 6.66 -5.61
C VAL A 120 -14.19 8.14 -5.26
N THR A 121 -15.37 8.59 -4.84
CA THR A 121 -15.57 9.99 -4.42
C THR A 121 -14.77 10.34 -3.17
N ALA A 122 -14.72 9.45 -2.16
CA ALA A 122 -13.96 9.69 -0.94
C ALA A 122 -12.45 9.78 -1.21
N LEU A 123 -11.91 8.85 -2.01
CA LEU A 123 -10.50 8.86 -2.41
C LEU A 123 -10.16 10.07 -3.28
N GLY A 124 -11.00 10.40 -4.26
CA GLY A 124 -10.86 11.59 -5.09
C GLY A 124 -10.91 12.87 -4.27
N GLY A 125 -11.84 12.96 -3.31
CA GLY A 125 -11.94 14.05 -2.36
C GLY A 125 -10.69 14.17 -1.48
N ALA A 126 -10.13 13.05 -1.01
CA ALA A 126 -8.90 13.05 -0.22
C ALA A 126 -7.74 13.67 -1.01
N MET A 127 -7.52 13.22 -2.25
CA MET A 127 -6.48 13.76 -3.13
C MET A 127 -6.69 15.26 -3.39
N TYR A 128 -7.93 15.65 -3.74
CA TYR A 128 -8.28 17.05 -3.96
C TYR A 128 -8.00 17.93 -2.73
N PHE A 129 -8.39 17.50 -1.53
CA PHE A 129 -8.16 18.29 -0.32
C PHE A 129 -6.69 18.33 0.11
N ILE A 130 -5.93 17.25 -0.11
CA ILE A 130 -4.49 17.24 0.11
C ILE A 130 -3.80 18.24 -0.82
N GLU A 131 -4.09 18.20 -2.12
CA GLU A 131 -3.54 19.13 -3.10
C GLU A 131 -3.93 20.57 -2.82
N ARG A 132 -5.21 20.81 -2.51
CA ARG A 132 -5.68 22.14 -2.11
C ARG A 132 -4.96 22.65 -0.86
N THR A 133 -4.69 21.79 0.12
CA THR A 133 -3.92 22.14 1.33
C THR A 133 -2.47 22.46 0.98
N LEU A 134 -1.84 21.70 0.09
CA LEU A 134 -0.49 21.96 -0.42
C LEU A 134 -0.39 23.34 -1.09
N SER A 135 -1.40 23.75 -1.85
CA SER A 135 -1.39 25.05 -2.52
C SER A 135 -1.76 26.22 -1.58
N GLN A 136 -2.72 26.03 -0.67
CA GLN A 136 -3.30 27.14 0.10
C GLN A 136 -2.66 27.35 1.47
N GLN A 137 -2.02 26.33 2.04
CA GLN A 137 -1.53 26.36 3.42
C GLN A 137 0.00 26.24 3.51
N GLN A 138 0.73 26.71 2.50
CA GLN A 138 2.19 26.54 2.40
C GLN A 138 2.93 27.06 3.64
N GLU A 139 2.52 28.21 4.20
CA GLU A 139 3.12 28.77 5.42
C GLU A 139 2.90 27.87 6.64
N ALA A 140 1.67 27.38 6.84
CA ALA A 140 1.37 26.44 7.92
C ALA A 140 2.15 25.13 7.75
N LEU A 141 2.29 24.64 6.51
CA LEU A 141 3.07 23.44 6.21
C LEU A 141 4.57 23.63 6.44
N ALA A 142 5.10 24.81 6.15
CA ALA A 142 6.49 25.18 6.43
C ALA A 142 6.78 25.26 7.94
N SER A 143 5.77 25.55 8.76
CA SER A 143 5.92 25.58 10.23
C SER A 143 6.16 24.19 10.85
N TYR A 144 5.81 23.11 10.17
CA TYR A 144 6.13 21.76 10.64
C TYR A 144 7.63 21.52 10.57
N LYS A 145 8.26 21.44 11.74
CA LYS A 145 9.68 21.13 11.88
C LYS A 145 9.99 19.76 11.27
N ASP A 146 11.00 19.73 10.41
CA ASP A 146 11.53 18.49 9.86
C ASP A 146 12.23 17.66 10.94
N HIS A 147 12.11 16.35 10.81
CA HIS A 147 12.88 15.42 11.61
C HIS A 147 14.30 15.35 11.06
N ASP A 148 15.27 15.91 11.80
CA ASP A 148 16.67 16.04 11.38
C ASP A 148 17.32 14.68 11.04
N ASP A 149 16.98 13.64 11.81
CA ASP A 149 17.44 12.26 11.60
C ASP A 149 16.93 11.66 10.28
N VAL A 150 15.68 11.96 9.91
CA VAL A 150 15.07 11.57 8.63
C VAL A 150 15.69 12.37 7.50
N ARG A 151 15.87 13.69 7.67
CA ARG A 151 16.47 14.56 6.66
C ARG A 151 17.89 14.13 6.29
N GLU A 152 18.70 13.77 7.30
CA GLU A 152 20.04 13.24 7.05
C GLU A 152 19.98 11.97 6.19
N GLN A 153 19.06 11.03 6.46
CA GLN A 153 18.92 9.84 5.62
C GLN A 153 18.40 10.15 4.22
N GLU A 154 17.48 11.10 4.09
CA GLU A 154 16.95 11.55 2.80
C GLU A 154 18.05 12.21 1.96
N ASP A 155 18.90 13.05 2.55
CA ASP A 155 20.04 13.66 1.88
C ASP A 155 21.06 12.60 1.41
N LYS A 156 21.38 11.62 2.27
CA LYS A 156 22.24 10.48 1.91
C LYS A 156 21.62 9.61 0.80
N GLY A 157 20.30 9.51 0.75
CA GLY A 157 19.54 8.81 -0.29
C GLY A 157 19.47 9.60 -1.59
N ARG A 158 19.34 10.93 -1.52
CA ARG A 158 19.24 11.84 -2.65
C ARG A 158 20.49 11.79 -3.51
N VAL A 159 21.68 11.89 -2.90
CA VAL A 159 22.97 11.78 -3.61
C VAL A 159 23.06 10.47 -4.41
N LYS A 160 22.56 9.36 -3.85
CA LYS A 160 22.56 8.06 -4.53
C LYS A 160 21.56 8.00 -5.68
N ARG A 161 20.36 8.57 -5.50
CA ARG A 161 19.35 8.66 -6.57
C ARG A 161 19.83 9.55 -7.71
N GLU A 162 20.37 10.73 -7.41
CA GLU A 162 20.94 11.64 -8.42
C GLU A 162 22.09 10.99 -9.19
N TRP A 163 22.98 10.28 -8.49
CA TRP A 163 24.04 9.52 -9.14
C TRP A 163 23.48 8.41 -10.04
N MET A 164 22.50 7.64 -9.54
CA MET A 164 21.84 6.56 -10.28
C MET A 164 21.12 7.10 -11.53
N ASP A 165 20.39 8.19 -11.41
CA ASP A 165 19.66 8.81 -12.53
C ASP A 165 20.62 9.34 -13.61
N THR A 166 21.80 9.79 -13.20
CA THR A 166 22.82 10.32 -14.12
C THR A 166 23.64 9.21 -14.78
N HIS A 167 23.93 8.12 -14.07
CA HIS A 167 24.91 7.09 -14.51
C HIS A 167 24.31 5.72 -14.85
N ILE A 168 23.07 5.45 -14.44
CA ILE A 168 22.37 4.18 -14.69
C ILE A 168 21.16 4.47 -15.57
N THR A 169 21.41 4.63 -16.85
CA THR A 169 20.34 4.69 -17.85
C THR A 169 20.04 3.30 -18.42
N PHE A 170 18.80 3.09 -18.87
CA PHE A 170 18.39 1.83 -19.52
C PHE A 170 19.32 1.45 -20.70
N GLY A 171 19.85 2.46 -21.40
CA GLY A 171 20.79 2.29 -22.51
C GLY A 171 22.18 1.78 -22.12
N GLN A 172 22.61 2.00 -20.87
CA GLN A 172 23.91 1.55 -20.35
C GLN A 172 23.86 0.17 -19.71
N MET A 173 22.66 -0.35 -19.39
CA MET A 173 22.50 -1.68 -18.80
C MET A 173 23.01 -2.78 -19.74
N PRO A 174 23.61 -3.87 -19.24
CA PRO A 174 23.91 -5.05 -20.06
C PRO A 174 22.66 -5.59 -20.77
N ARG A 175 22.79 -6.06 -22.02
CA ARG A 175 21.66 -6.53 -22.83
C ARG A 175 20.84 -7.63 -22.14
N GLY A 176 21.50 -8.56 -21.43
CA GLY A 176 20.82 -9.60 -20.66
C GLY A 176 19.95 -9.05 -19.52
N LEU A 177 20.41 -8.00 -18.83
CA LEU A 177 19.63 -7.36 -17.76
C LEU A 177 18.48 -6.52 -18.31
N ARG A 178 18.63 -5.89 -19.48
CA ARG A 178 17.51 -5.22 -20.16
C ARG A 178 16.41 -6.21 -20.53
N ILE A 179 16.79 -7.34 -21.12
CA ILE A 179 15.85 -8.40 -21.46
C ILE A 179 15.16 -8.91 -20.19
N ALA A 180 15.91 -9.19 -19.13
CA ALA A 180 15.35 -9.62 -17.85
C ALA A 180 14.39 -8.58 -17.24
N TYR A 181 14.72 -7.29 -17.31
CA TYR A 181 13.86 -6.22 -16.81
C TYR A 181 12.53 -6.15 -17.58
N VAL A 182 12.59 -6.14 -18.91
CA VAL A 182 11.39 -6.06 -19.77
C VAL A 182 10.57 -7.34 -19.68
N SER A 183 11.20 -8.52 -19.71
CA SER A 183 10.49 -9.79 -19.56
C SER A 183 9.85 -9.92 -18.19
N GLY A 184 10.55 -9.50 -17.13
CA GLY A 184 10.02 -9.45 -15.76
C GLY A 184 8.81 -8.54 -15.64
N ALA A 185 8.85 -7.35 -16.24
CA ALA A 185 7.72 -6.41 -16.28
C ALA A 185 6.50 -7.00 -17.00
N THR A 186 6.71 -7.59 -18.17
CA THR A 186 5.65 -8.23 -18.96
C THR A 186 5.03 -9.40 -18.20
N MET A 187 5.85 -10.26 -17.57
CA MET A 187 5.34 -11.40 -16.81
C MET A 187 4.60 -10.98 -15.53
N LEU A 188 5.02 -9.89 -14.88
CA LEU A 188 4.28 -9.30 -13.75
C LEU A 188 2.89 -8.84 -14.19
N LEU A 189 2.82 -8.10 -15.29
CA LEU A 189 1.55 -7.62 -15.85
C LEU A 189 0.65 -8.80 -16.23
N LEU A 190 1.17 -9.78 -16.97
CA LEU A 190 0.41 -10.97 -17.35
C LEU A 190 -0.11 -11.74 -16.13
N SER A 191 0.72 -11.93 -15.10
CA SER A 191 0.27 -12.55 -13.84
C SER A 191 -0.84 -11.76 -13.17
N ALA A 192 -0.71 -10.43 -13.10
CA ALA A 192 -1.71 -9.56 -12.48
C ALA A 192 -3.04 -9.61 -13.24
N TYR A 193 -3.02 -9.53 -14.57
CA TYR A 193 -4.21 -9.64 -15.41
C TYR A 193 -4.85 -11.03 -15.34
N ALA A 194 -4.05 -12.10 -15.34
CA ALA A 194 -4.53 -13.47 -15.20
C ALA A 194 -5.29 -13.67 -13.89
N ILE A 195 -4.77 -13.14 -12.78
CA ILE A 195 -5.42 -13.23 -11.47
C ILE A 195 -6.66 -12.32 -11.39
N ALA A 196 -6.57 -11.08 -11.88
CA ALA A 196 -7.64 -10.09 -11.74
C ALA A 196 -8.86 -10.39 -12.63
N TYR A 197 -8.63 -10.81 -13.87
CA TYR A 197 -9.69 -11.00 -14.88
C TYR A 197 -9.91 -12.46 -15.27
N GLY A 198 -8.90 -13.32 -15.06
CA GLY A 198 -8.96 -14.76 -15.33
C GLY A 198 -9.04 -15.60 -14.07
N SER A 199 -9.54 -15.05 -12.96
CA SER A 199 -9.60 -15.73 -11.66
C SER A 199 -10.28 -17.10 -11.74
N SER A 200 -11.31 -17.26 -12.57
CA SER A 200 -12.00 -18.53 -12.82
C SER A 200 -11.13 -19.62 -13.46
N TYR A 201 -10.07 -19.24 -14.18
CA TYR A 201 -9.08 -20.18 -14.74
C TYR A 201 -7.91 -20.42 -13.78
N CYS A 202 -7.78 -19.59 -12.74
CA CYS A 202 -6.69 -19.63 -11.78
C CYS A 202 -7.08 -20.36 -10.49
N PHE A 203 -8.32 -20.19 -10.05
CA PHE A 203 -8.81 -20.64 -8.76
C PHE A 203 -10.15 -21.33 -8.89
N GLU A 204 -10.35 -22.33 -8.04
CA GLU A 204 -11.65 -22.95 -7.84
C GLU A 204 -12.63 -21.92 -7.29
N PRO A 205 -13.83 -21.79 -7.89
CA PRO A 205 -14.84 -20.86 -7.40
C PRO A 205 -15.37 -21.33 -6.06
N ILE A 206 -14.85 -20.77 -4.97
CA ILE A 206 -15.37 -21.02 -3.63
C ILE A 206 -16.73 -20.33 -3.50
N GLN A 207 -17.80 -21.11 -3.45
CA GLN A 207 -19.12 -20.58 -3.14
C GLN A 207 -19.20 -20.31 -1.62
N LEU A 208 -19.61 -19.09 -1.27
CA LEU A 208 -19.78 -18.66 0.12
C LEU A 208 -20.89 -19.41 0.89
N SER A 209 -21.73 -20.18 0.18
CA SER A 209 -22.91 -20.89 0.71
C SER A 209 -22.66 -22.34 1.07
N SER A 210 -21.59 -22.98 0.59
CA SER A 210 -21.23 -24.33 1.03
C SER A 210 -20.42 -24.23 2.32
N GLY A 211 -20.75 -25.08 3.30
CA GLY A 211 -19.84 -25.38 4.42
C GLY A 211 -18.62 -26.11 3.86
N THR A 212 -17.74 -25.38 3.18
CA THR A 212 -16.61 -25.96 2.48
C THR A 212 -15.56 -26.30 3.51
N ASP A 213 -15.29 -27.59 3.66
CA ASP A 213 -14.16 -28.11 4.41
C ASP A 213 -12.89 -27.63 3.71
N VAL A 214 -12.34 -26.49 4.17
CA VAL A 214 -11.15 -25.83 3.57
C VAL A 214 -9.94 -26.79 3.51
N GLY A 215 -10.00 -27.91 4.25
CA GLY A 215 -9.02 -28.99 4.22
C GLY A 215 -9.09 -29.93 3.00
N ASN A 216 -10.14 -29.89 2.17
CA ASN A 216 -10.38 -30.89 1.12
C ASN A 216 -10.68 -30.29 -0.28
N LEU A 217 -9.96 -29.22 -0.64
CA LEU A 217 -10.00 -28.64 -1.99
C LEU A 217 -9.25 -29.54 -2.99
N ASP A 218 -9.88 -29.84 -4.13
CA ASP A 218 -9.27 -30.56 -5.25
C ASP A 218 -9.35 -29.68 -6.51
N PRO A 219 -8.24 -29.14 -7.03
CA PRO A 219 -6.82 -29.42 -6.72
C PRO A 219 -6.33 -28.81 -5.40
N PRO A 220 -5.14 -29.20 -4.89
CA PRO A 220 -4.59 -28.71 -3.63
C PRO A 220 -4.61 -27.17 -3.56
N PHE A 221 -5.14 -26.64 -2.45
CA PHE A 221 -5.35 -25.20 -2.23
C PHE A 221 -6.37 -24.53 -3.18
N GLY A 222 -7.13 -25.28 -3.97
CA GLY A 222 -8.08 -24.77 -4.94
C GLY A 222 -7.43 -24.04 -6.12
N ILE A 223 -6.18 -24.37 -6.46
CA ILE A 223 -5.40 -23.68 -7.51
C ILE A 223 -5.38 -24.52 -8.78
N TYR A 224 -5.97 -24.00 -9.85
CA TYR A 224 -5.90 -24.63 -11.17
C TYR A 224 -4.54 -24.42 -11.83
N ARG A 225 -4.30 -25.14 -12.95
CA ARG A 225 -3.06 -25.00 -13.74
C ARG A 225 -2.76 -23.55 -14.15
N GLY A 226 -3.81 -22.77 -14.45
CA GLY A 226 -3.67 -21.34 -14.75
C GLY A 226 -3.15 -20.52 -13.56
N GLY A 227 -3.54 -20.88 -12.33
CA GLY A 227 -3.10 -20.21 -11.12
C GLY A 227 -1.63 -20.51 -10.82
N TYR A 228 -1.19 -21.76 -10.97
CA TYR A 228 0.23 -22.11 -10.89
C TYR A 228 1.06 -21.39 -11.95
N ALA A 229 0.57 -21.27 -13.19
CA ALA A 229 1.24 -20.52 -14.24
C ALA A 229 1.36 -19.02 -13.89
N ALA A 230 0.30 -18.42 -13.33
CA ALA A 230 0.32 -17.04 -12.87
C ALA A 230 1.34 -16.84 -11.73
N PHE A 231 1.36 -17.71 -10.72
CA PHE A 231 2.34 -17.65 -9.64
C PHE A 231 3.78 -17.88 -10.12
N ALA A 232 3.99 -18.78 -11.09
CA ALA A 232 5.29 -18.98 -11.70
C ALA A 232 5.77 -17.73 -12.47
N ALA A 233 4.87 -17.06 -13.20
CA ALA A 233 5.16 -15.79 -13.88
C ALA A 233 5.51 -14.67 -12.88
N LEU A 234 4.79 -14.61 -11.75
CA LEU A 234 5.11 -13.69 -10.65
C LEU A 234 6.48 -13.99 -10.04
N ALA A 235 6.77 -15.26 -9.72
CA ALA A 235 8.04 -15.68 -9.16
C ALA A 235 9.20 -15.38 -10.11
N TYR A 236 9.04 -15.64 -11.40
CA TYR A 236 10.00 -15.27 -12.45
C TYR A 236 10.26 -13.76 -12.47
N SER A 237 9.19 -12.95 -12.44
CA SER A 237 9.31 -11.50 -12.39
C SER A 237 10.12 -11.02 -11.18
N LEU A 238 9.86 -11.58 -9.99
CA LEU A 238 10.62 -11.28 -8.78
C LEU A 238 12.11 -11.60 -8.95
N VAL A 239 12.46 -12.74 -9.54
CA VAL A 239 13.86 -13.13 -9.81
C VAL A 239 14.52 -12.16 -10.78
N CYS A 240 13.83 -11.76 -11.84
CA CYS A 240 14.31 -10.77 -12.81
C CYS A 240 14.59 -9.41 -12.14
N TYR A 241 13.62 -8.87 -11.39
CA TYR A 241 13.77 -7.59 -10.70
C TYR A 241 14.82 -7.64 -9.59
N PHE A 242 14.93 -8.76 -8.89
CA PHE A 242 15.98 -8.94 -7.88
C PHE A 242 17.38 -8.96 -8.51
N SER A 243 17.53 -9.59 -9.67
CA SER A 243 18.79 -9.62 -10.42
C SER A 243 19.20 -8.23 -10.89
N VAL A 244 18.25 -7.46 -11.44
CA VAL A 244 18.47 -6.07 -11.86
C VAL A 244 18.80 -5.18 -10.65
N SER A 245 18.05 -5.30 -9.55
CA SER A 245 18.29 -4.56 -8.32
C SER A 245 19.68 -4.82 -7.74
N ARG A 246 20.12 -6.09 -7.71
CA ARG A 246 21.47 -6.45 -7.28
C ARG A 246 22.55 -5.84 -8.16
N TRP A 247 22.36 -5.83 -9.48
CA TRP A 247 23.30 -5.20 -10.39
C TRP A 247 23.36 -3.68 -10.19
N ILE A 248 22.20 -3.01 -10.05
CA ILE A 248 22.15 -1.57 -9.75
C ILE A 248 22.90 -1.25 -8.46
N VAL A 249 22.63 -1.98 -7.38
CA VAL A 249 23.33 -1.79 -6.10
C VAL A 249 24.83 -2.00 -6.24
N HIS A 250 25.26 -2.98 -7.05
CA HIS A 250 26.67 -3.24 -7.31
C HIS A 250 27.34 -2.10 -8.10
N GLU A 251 26.69 -1.57 -9.13
CA GLU A 251 27.20 -0.42 -9.89
C GLU A 251 27.24 0.86 -9.05
N VAL A 252 26.21 1.12 -8.25
CA VAL A 252 26.18 2.24 -7.29
C VAL A 252 27.35 2.12 -6.31
N LYS A 253 27.63 0.93 -5.78
CA LYS A 253 28.77 0.70 -4.88
C LYS A 253 30.13 0.91 -5.56
N ARG A 254 30.25 0.58 -6.84
CA ARG A 254 31.49 0.75 -7.61
C ARG A 254 31.75 2.20 -7.98
N GLY A 255 30.69 2.95 -8.28
CA GLY A 255 30.80 4.30 -8.83
C GLY A 255 30.65 5.43 -7.81
N LEU A 256 30.11 5.18 -6.61
CA LEU A 256 30.09 6.19 -5.56
C LEU A 256 31.52 6.48 -5.07
N PRO A 257 31.94 7.75 -5.02
CA PRO A 257 33.24 8.10 -4.45
C PRO A 257 33.29 7.76 -2.95
N ALA A 258 34.49 7.48 -2.42
CA ALA A 258 34.69 6.90 -1.09
C ALA A 258 34.23 7.79 0.08
N ASP A 259 34.01 9.07 -0.19
CA ASP A 259 33.45 10.10 0.69
C ASP A 259 31.91 10.18 0.66
N ALA A 260 31.27 9.45 -0.25
CA ALA A 260 29.82 9.39 -0.34
C ALA A 260 29.22 8.60 0.84
N PRO A 261 28.10 9.08 1.43
CA PRO A 261 27.54 8.47 2.62
C PRO A 261 27.14 7.01 2.41
N SER A 262 27.65 6.13 3.28
CA SER A 262 27.50 4.67 3.18
C SER A 262 26.06 4.22 2.96
N LEU A 263 25.87 3.13 2.21
CA LEU A 263 24.58 2.49 2.02
C LEU A 263 23.94 2.13 3.37
N PRO A 264 22.62 2.29 3.56
CA PRO A 264 21.96 1.53 4.61
C PRO A 264 22.25 0.06 4.33
N ALA A 265 22.81 -0.65 5.30
CA ALA A 265 22.89 -2.10 5.23
C ALA A 265 21.47 -2.60 4.93
N MET A 266 21.31 -3.50 3.95
CA MET A 266 20.05 -4.24 3.86
C MET A 266 19.75 -4.77 5.27
N PRO A 267 18.50 -4.66 5.76
CA PRO A 267 18.18 -5.14 7.10
C PRO A 267 18.70 -6.57 7.21
N GLN A 268 19.79 -6.73 7.95
CA GLN A 268 20.26 -8.05 8.31
C GLN A 268 19.11 -8.62 9.10
N ARG A 269 18.50 -9.69 8.59
CA ARG A 269 17.61 -10.52 9.39
C ARG A 269 18.40 -10.82 10.66
N GLN A 270 18.05 -10.17 11.76
CA GLN A 270 18.36 -10.70 13.07
C GLN A 270 17.58 -12.02 13.11
N VAL A 271 18.29 -13.10 12.79
CA VAL A 271 17.86 -14.44 13.14
C VAL A 271 17.83 -14.41 14.65
N ALA A 272 16.64 -14.20 15.23
CA ALA A 272 16.45 -14.36 16.64
C ALA A 272 16.85 -15.81 16.95
N GLU A 273 17.98 -15.98 17.63
CA GLU A 273 18.28 -17.22 18.33
C GLU A 273 17.17 -17.43 19.34
N VAL A 274 16.26 -18.35 19.01
CA VAL A 274 15.32 -18.91 19.96
C VAL A 274 16.17 -19.74 20.91
N SER A 275 16.54 -19.14 22.05
CA SER A 275 16.98 -19.89 23.21
C SER A 275 15.75 -20.61 23.78
N VAL A 276 15.88 -21.93 23.89
CA VAL A 276 14.90 -22.89 24.42
C VAL A 276 14.42 -22.52 25.80
#